data_AF-A0A290QA11-F1
#
_entry.id   AF-A0A290QA11-F1
#
_cell.length_a   1.000
_cell.length_b   1.000
_cell.length_c   1.000
_cell.angle_alpha   90.00
_cell.angle_beta   90.00
_cell.angle_gamma   90.00
#
_symmetry.space_group_name_H-M   'P 1'
#
loop_
_entity.id
_entity.type
_entity.pdbx_description
1 polymer ?
#
loop_
_entity_poly.entity_id
_entity_poly.type
_entity_poly.pdbx_seq_one_letter_code
_entity_poly.pdbx_strand_id
1 'polypeptide(L)'
;MQEDPFSGSPSCIQGRQLPSPSERSRLQHDHERRLEALDRLGQAAENCGLRADSDGNLVLYAEDEVSLLEAAGHPWTDLGDAIRAFRVCLPLMPLETFGFPADSENPLEEPNALMRRIGGGVEAWAFAAESDGSVYKFFRPREGDTIGSAFGFRRGEEAWFNAEARLGTYRQLLEKLLLIHALGGMACEVVAVTYEGILVAKQVLGDPLPQGDDVSRVLPTDLIEIPSRFLRANRDHPRLFWQGGRAWLVGDLHARNFVRGIDGGLHVIDLVAARWPEEAGNPLIADWLERVRSDPHASLLREGNDDEL
;
A
#
# COMPACT_ATOMS: atom_id res chain seq x y z
N MET A 1 13.42 1.81 21.22
CA MET A 1 12.35 2.32 20.34
C MET A 1 12.28 3.81 20.61
N GLN A 2 12.46 4.62 19.57
CA GLN A 2 12.41 6.08 19.69
C GLN A 2 10.99 6.55 19.38
N GLU A 3 10.64 7.75 19.83
CA GLU A 3 9.38 8.39 19.45
C GLU A 3 9.52 9.05 18.08
N ASP A 4 8.47 8.92 17.29
CA ASP A 4 8.31 9.66 16.05
C ASP A 4 8.20 11.17 16.36
N PRO A 5 9.04 12.03 15.73
CA PRO A 5 9.11 13.44 16.10
C PRO A 5 7.84 14.25 15.79
N PHE A 6 6.93 13.73 14.97
CA PHE A 6 5.69 14.41 14.62
C PHE A 6 4.50 13.83 15.38
N SER A 7 4.29 12.52 15.30
CA SER A 7 3.15 11.86 15.94
C SER A 7 3.34 11.57 17.43
N GLY A 8 4.57 11.63 17.95
CA GLY A 8 4.92 11.23 19.32
C GLY A 8 4.77 9.73 19.60
N SER A 9 4.42 8.93 18.59
CA SER A 9 4.19 7.49 18.73
C SER A 9 5.50 6.72 18.67
N PRO A 10 5.62 5.53 19.30
CA PRO A 10 6.79 4.69 19.16
C PRO A 10 7.04 4.29 17.70
N SER A 11 8.27 4.46 17.23
CA SER A 11 8.67 4.25 15.82
C SER A 11 9.77 3.20 15.71
N CYS A 12 9.71 2.42 14.62
CA CYS A 12 10.76 1.47 14.25
C CYS A 12 11.78 2.08 13.29
N ILE A 13 11.53 3.29 12.81
CA ILE A 13 12.23 3.90 11.68
C ILE A 13 12.96 5.15 12.13
N GLN A 14 14.25 5.20 11.82
CA GLN A 14 15.10 6.35 12.12
C GLN A 14 16.14 6.55 11.03
N GLY A 15 15.98 7.62 10.25
CA GLY A 15 16.90 8.00 9.19
C GLY A 15 17.16 6.85 8.21
N ARG A 16 18.43 6.49 8.07
CA ARG A 16 18.92 5.40 7.18
C ARG A 16 18.97 4.02 7.83
N GLN A 17 18.69 3.93 9.14
CA GLN A 17 18.87 2.69 9.86
C GLN A 17 17.78 1.68 9.46
N LEU A 18 18.21 0.49 9.03
CA LEU A 18 17.30 -0.62 8.76
C LEU A 18 16.81 -1.23 10.09
N PRO A 19 15.50 -1.49 10.24
CA PRO A 19 14.98 -2.16 11.44
C PRO A 19 15.53 -3.58 11.57
N SER A 20 15.74 -4.02 12.80
CA SER A 20 16.06 -5.41 13.12
C SER A 20 14.95 -6.37 12.69
N PRO A 21 15.20 -7.69 12.59
CA PRO A 21 14.16 -8.67 12.25
C PRO A 21 12.93 -8.60 13.15
N SER A 22 13.11 -8.42 14.46
CA SER A 22 12.00 -8.23 15.41
C SER A 22 11.20 -6.96 15.16
N GLU A 23 11.86 -5.87 14.76
CA GLU A 23 11.18 -4.62 14.43
C GLU A 23 10.45 -4.75 13.09
N ARG A 24 11.01 -5.46 12.10
CA ARG A 24 10.29 -5.78 10.86
C ARG A 24 9.05 -6.62 11.13
N SER A 25 9.12 -7.64 11.99
CA SER A 25 7.94 -8.42 12.38
C SER A 25 6.88 -7.56 13.07
N ARG A 26 7.28 -6.59 13.89
CA ARG A 26 6.33 -5.61 14.47
C ARG A 26 5.68 -4.74 13.40
N LEU A 27 6.47 -4.23 12.44
CA LEU A 27 5.94 -3.45 11.32
C LEU A 27 4.92 -4.24 10.51
N GLN A 28 5.21 -5.50 10.19
CA GLN A 28 4.26 -6.39 9.52
C GLN A 28 2.97 -6.53 10.34
N HIS A 29 3.10 -6.85 11.62
CA HIS A 29 1.95 -7.00 12.51
C HIS A 29 1.09 -5.73 12.57
N ASP A 30 1.71 -4.56 12.61
CA ASP A 30 1.00 -3.28 12.63
C ASP A 30 0.31 -2.95 11.30
N HIS A 31 0.87 -3.37 10.15
CA HIS A 31 0.18 -3.29 8.85
C HIS A 31 -1.04 -4.22 8.80
N GLU A 32 -0.87 -5.47 9.24
CA GLU A 32 -1.95 -6.46 9.29
C GLU A 32 -3.08 -6.03 10.22
N ARG A 33 -2.76 -5.51 11.41
CA ARG A 33 -3.75 -4.99 12.37
C ARG A 33 -4.57 -3.82 11.81
N ARG A 34 -3.97 -2.94 11.00
CA ARG A 34 -4.72 -1.84 10.35
C ARG A 34 -5.73 -2.36 9.34
N LEU A 35 -5.33 -3.35 8.53
CA LEU A 35 -6.24 -3.98 7.58
C LEU A 35 -7.38 -4.73 8.29
N GLU A 36 -7.07 -5.44 9.37
CA GLU A 36 -8.09 -6.12 10.19
C GLU A 36 -9.07 -5.11 10.83
N ALA A 37 -8.56 -4.00 11.37
CA ALA A 37 -9.39 -2.94 11.91
C ALA A 37 -10.28 -2.30 10.83
N LEU A 38 -9.76 -2.12 9.62
CA LEU A 38 -10.54 -1.64 8.48
C LEU A 38 -11.61 -2.65 8.01
N ASP A 39 -11.33 -3.95 8.08
CA ASP A 39 -12.32 -5.02 7.82
C ASP A 39 -13.49 -4.92 8.82
N ARG A 40 -13.20 -4.77 10.12
CA ARG A 40 -14.22 -4.62 11.16
C ARG A 40 -15.04 -3.35 10.98
N LEU A 41 -14.39 -2.23 10.62
CA LEU A 41 -15.06 -0.97 10.30
C LEU A 41 -16.02 -1.12 9.11
N GLY A 42 -15.56 -1.74 8.01
CA GLY A 42 -16.40 -2.03 6.85
C GLY A 42 -17.61 -2.89 7.21
N GLN A 43 -17.40 -3.96 7.99
CA GLN A 43 -18.49 -4.83 8.42
C GLN A 43 -19.52 -4.11 9.30
N ALA A 44 -19.06 -3.24 10.22
CA ALA A 44 -19.96 -2.45 11.06
C ALA A 44 -20.76 -1.42 10.24
N ALA A 45 -20.14 -0.81 9.23
CA ALA A 45 -20.80 0.10 8.30
C ALA A 45 -21.89 -0.63 7.48
N GLU A 46 -21.58 -1.82 6.95
CA GLU A 46 -22.55 -2.67 6.24
C GLU A 46 -23.76 -3.03 7.12
N ASN A 47 -23.53 -3.34 8.40
CA ASN A 47 -24.61 -3.63 9.36
C ASN A 47 -25.52 -2.42 9.62
N CYS A 48 -25.01 -1.21 9.44
CA CYS A 48 -25.79 0.03 9.49
C CYS A 48 -26.48 0.36 8.15
N GLY A 49 -26.31 -0.48 7.13
CA GLY A 49 -26.83 -0.23 5.77
C GLY A 49 -26.03 0.82 5.00
N LEU A 50 -24.85 1.22 5.49
CA LEU A 50 -23.94 2.09 4.77
C LEU A 50 -23.23 1.27 3.70
N ARG A 51 -23.60 1.50 2.44
CA ARG A 51 -22.78 1.09 1.30
C ARG A 51 -21.84 2.23 0.99
N ALA A 52 -20.60 2.12 1.44
CA ALA A 52 -19.60 3.10 1.11
C ALA A 52 -19.06 2.78 -0.29
N ASP A 53 -19.22 3.71 -1.24
CA ASP A 53 -18.57 3.60 -2.56
C ASP A 53 -17.03 3.67 -2.43
N SER A 54 -16.54 4.21 -1.32
CA SER A 54 -15.14 4.25 -0.89
C SER A 54 -15.02 4.14 0.64
N ASP A 55 -13.89 3.65 1.14
CA ASP A 55 -13.61 3.57 2.57
C ASP A 55 -13.26 4.94 3.20
N GLY A 56 -12.99 5.98 2.40
CA GLY A 56 -12.60 7.30 2.88
C GLY A 56 -13.61 7.97 3.81
N ASN A 57 -14.90 7.89 3.48
CA ASN A 57 -15.96 8.46 4.32
C ASN A 57 -16.05 7.82 5.71
N LEU A 58 -15.66 6.55 5.85
CA LEU A 58 -15.65 5.85 7.14
C LEU A 58 -14.45 6.26 8.01
N VAL A 59 -13.32 6.60 7.38
CA VAL A 59 -12.08 6.97 8.07
C VAL A 59 -12.18 8.37 8.70
N LEU A 60 -12.86 9.29 8.03
CA LEU A 60 -12.76 10.73 8.28
C LEU A 60 -13.89 11.35 9.12
N TYR A 61 -14.83 10.56 9.66
CA TYR A 61 -15.92 11.09 10.51
C TYR A 61 -15.41 11.99 11.64
N ALA A 62 -15.95 13.18 11.80
CA ALA A 62 -15.58 14.03 12.93
C ALA A 62 -16.00 13.38 14.28
N GLU A 63 -15.32 13.71 15.39
CA GLU A 63 -15.59 13.08 16.69
C GLU A 63 -17.02 13.33 17.20
N ASP A 64 -17.60 14.49 16.88
CA ASP A 64 -18.99 14.81 17.15
C ASP A 64 -19.95 13.96 16.30
N GLU A 65 -19.63 13.74 15.02
CA GLU A 65 -20.38 12.82 14.16
C GLU A 65 -20.34 11.38 14.71
N VAL A 66 -19.18 10.88 15.12
CA VAL A 66 -19.05 9.57 15.77
C VAL A 66 -19.93 9.50 17.03
N SER A 67 -19.90 10.54 17.85
CA SER A 67 -20.73 10.60 19.07
C SER A 67 -22.23 10.61 18.76
N LEU A 68 -22.64 11.23 17.64
CA LEU A 68 -24.03 11.22 17.17
C LEU A 68 -24.45 9.83 16.67
N LEU A 69 -23.56 9.11 15.98
CA LEU A 69 -23.80 7.72 15.59
C LEU A 69 -23.99 6.85 16.83
N GLU A 70 -23.13 6.98 17.83
CA GLU A 70 -23.21 6.23 19.09
C GLU A 70 -24.54 6.49 19.83
N ALA A 71 -25.02 7.74 19.83
CA ALA A 71 -26.28 8.12 20.45
C ALA A 71 -27.52 7.56 19.74
N ALA A 72 -27.43 7.17 18.47
CA ALA A 72 -28.52 6.55 17.73
C ALA A 72 -28.83 5.10 18.17
N GLY A 73 -27.97 4.50 19.00
CA GLY A 73 -28.11 3.13 19.49
C GLY A 73 -27.75 2.07 18.45
N HIS A 74 -27.92 0.78 18.77
CA HIS A 74 -27.58 -0.29 17.84
C HIS A 74 -28.37 -0.23 16.53
N PRO A 75 -27.73 -0.48 15.36
CA PRO A 75 -26.34 -0.94 15.17
C PRO A 75 -25.27 0.16 15.14
N TRP A 76 -25.64 1.44 15.26
CA TRP A 76 -24.74 2.58 15.07
C TRP A 76 -23.69 2.75 16.16
N THR A 77 -23.97 2.31 17.39
CA THR A 77 -22.97 2.22 18.46
C THR A 77 -21.80 1.31 18.07
N ASP A 78 -22.07 0.17 17.42
CA ASP A 78 -21.01 -0.76 16.99
C ASP A 78 -20.14 -0.15 15.88
N LEU A 79 -20.73 0.70 15.02
CA LEU A 79 -19.98 1.48 14.03
C LEU A 79 -19.08 2.53 14.71
N GLY A 80 -19.58 3.25 15.70
CA GLY A 80 -18.78 4.20 16.48
C GLY A 80 -17.58 3.53 17.16
N ASP A 81 -17.81 2.39 17.82
CA ASP A 81 -16.76 1.58 18.44
C ASP A 81 -15.72 1.10 17.41
N ALA A 82 -16.17 0.67 16.23
CA ALA A 82 -15.27 0.24 15.15
C ALA A 82 -14.42 1.40 14.61
N ILE A 83 -14.99 2.60 14.47
CA ILE A 83 -14.24 3.83 14.08
C ILE A 83 -13.16 4.13 15.12
N ARG A 84 -13.51 4.11 16.42
CA ARG A 84 -12.53 4.36 17.51
C ARG A 84 -11.44 3.31 17.54
N ALA A 85 -11.78 2.04 17.41
CA ALA A 85 -10.81 0.94 17.35
C ALA A 85 -9.87 1.08 16.14
N PHE A 86 -10.39 1.52 14.99
CA PHE A 86 -9.58 1.83 13.82
C PHE A 86 -8.62 3.00 14.10
N ARG A 87 -9.08 4.07 14.75
CA ARG A 87 -8.24 5.24 15.13
C ARG A 87 -7.11 4.93 16.10
N VAL A 88 -7.26 3.89 16.94
CA VAL A 88 -6.15 3.39 17.76
C VAL A 88 -5.00 2.84 16.89
N CYS A 89 -5.32 2.27 15.72
CA CYS A 89 -4.32 1.73 14.80
C CYS A 89 -3.84 2.79 13.78
N LEU A 90 -4.72 3.73 13.42
CA LEU A 90 -4.46 4.77 12.45
C LEU A 90 -5.03 6.11 12.95
N PRO A 91 -4.26 6.87 13.75
CA PRO A 91 -4.76 8.08 14.39
C PRO A 91 -5.05 9.18 13.37
N LEU A 92 -6.06 10.00 13.66
CA LEU A 92 -6.31 11.26 12.95
C LEU A 92 -5.45 12.37 13.55
N MET A 93 -4.77 13.14 12.70
CA MET A 93 -3.89 14.23 13.13
C MET A 93 -4.09 15.48 12.27
N PRO A 94 -3.96 16.69 12.85
CA PRO A 94 -3.90 17.91 12.06
C PRO A 94 -2.66 17.90 11.17
N LEU A 95 -2.76 18.41 9.96
CA LEU A 95 -1.64 18.46 9.02
C LEU A 95 -0.49 19.34 9.56
N GLU A 96 -0.81 20.32 10.42
CA GLU A 96 0.13 21.16 11.16
C GLU A 96 1.05 20.37 12.08
N THR A 97 0.64 19.17 12.52
CA THR A 97 1.52 18.24 13.26
C THR A 97 2.80 17.95 12.49
N PHE A 98 2.72 17.95 11.16
CA PHE A 98 3.84 17.73 10.26
C PHE A 98 4.51 19.03 9.78
N GLY A 99 4.09 20.19 10.29
CA GLY A 99 4.65 21.50 9.98
C GLY A 99 4.11 22.18 8.72
N PHE A 100 3.01 21.70 8.14
CA PHE A 100 2.35 22.36 7.02
C PHE A 100 1.15 23.20 7.49
N PRO A 101 0.87 24.36 6.88
CA PRO A 101 -0.23 25.23 7.29
C PRO A 101 -1.58 24.67 6.82
N ALA A 102 -2.59 24.55 7.70
CA ALA A 102 -3.92 24.06 7.29
C ALA A 102 -4.75 25.06 6.48
N ASP A 103 -4.40 26.35 6.49
CA ASP A 103 -5.13 27.42 5.80
C ASP A 103 -4.66 27.66 4.36
N SER A 104 -3.63 26.95 3.88
CA SER A 104 -3.19 27.02 2.48
C SER A 104 -4.05 26.13 1.58
N GLU A 105 -4.31 26.60 0.34
CA GLU A 105 -4.99 25.82 -0.70
C GLU A 105 -4.16 24.59 -1.12
N ASN A 106 -2.83 24.70 -1.08
CA ASN A 106 -1.91 23.62 -1.43
C ASN A 106 -0.84 23.49 -0.33
N PRO A 107 -1.20 22.98 0.85
CA PRO A 107 -0.34 23.06 2.03
C PRO A 107 0.98 22.31 1.88
N LEU A 108 1.00 21.23 1.10
CA LEU A 108 2.22 20.46 0.81
C LEU A 108 3.18 21.18 -0.18
N GLU A 109 2.74 22.23 -0.86
CA GLU A 109 3.60 23.10 -1.71
C GLU A 109 4.34 24.16 -0.90
N GLU A 110 3.82 24.47 0.29
CA GLU A 110 4.38 25.51 1.13
C GLU A 110 5.74 25.09 1.69
N PRO A 111 6.64 26.05 1.93
CA PRO A 111 7.88 25.79 2.65
C PRO A 111 7.61 25.18 4.03
N ASN A 112 8.32 24.11 4.36
CA ASN A 112 8.24 23.44 5.66
C ASN A 112 9.62 23.48 6.33
N ALA A 113 9.70 24.02 7.55
CA ALA A 113 10.96 24.15 8.29
C ALA A 113 11.42 22.83 8.94
N LEU A 114 10.53 21.85 9.07
CA LEU A 114 10.77 20.56 9.71
C LEU A 114 11.09 19.46 8.70
N MET A 115 10.71 19.65 7.44
CA MET A 115 10.93 18.67 6.38
C MET A 115 11.29 19.32 5.05
N ARG A 116 12.22 18.68 4.33
CA ARG A 116 12.61 19.08 2.97
C ARG A 116 11.98 18.15 1.93
N ARG A 117 11.33 18.72 0.93
CA ARG A 117 10.80 17.96 -0.21
C ARG A 117 11.95 17.29 -0.97
N ILE A 118 11.86 15.96 -1.13
CA ILE A 118 12.87 15.15 -1.84
C ILE A 118 12.30 14.46 -3.09
N GLY A 119 10.98 14.48 -3.26
CA GLY A 119 10.33 13.93 -4.43
C GLY A 119 8.83 14.18 -4.43
N GLY A 120 8.20 13.86 -5.55
CA GLY A 120 6.76 13.89 -5.68
C GLY A 120 6.33 13.10 -6.91
N GLY A 121 5.29 12.29 -6.74
CA GLY A 121 4.59 11.61 -7.81
C GLY A 121 3.15 12.08 -7.92
N VAL A 122 2.40 11.40 -8.78
CA VAL A 122 0.95 11.61 -8.91
C VAL A 122 0.22 11.22 -7.63
N GLU A 123 0.70 10.22 -6.88
CA GLU A 123 0.01 9.72 -5.69
C GLU A 123 0.46 10.39 -4.39
N ALA A 124 1.78 10.52 -4.22
CA ALA A 124 2.36 10.90 -2.94
C ALA A 124 3.50 11.89 -3.10
N TRP A 125 3.64 12.76 -2.11
CA TRP A 125 4.77 13.67 -2.00
C TRP A 125 5.70 13.18 -0.89
N ALA A 126 6.99 13.21 -1.18
CA ALA A 126 8.00 12.65 -0.30
C ALA A 126 8.87 13.78 0.26
N PHE A 127 9.01 13.77 1.58
CA PHE A 127 9.82 14.72 2.32
C PHE A 127 10.81 13.98 3.22
N ALA A 128 12.01 14.50 3.38
CA ALA A 128 12.95 14.03 4.41
C ALA A 128 12.81 14.94 5.63
N ALA A 129 12.64 14.36 6.81
CA ALA A 129 12.65 15.13 8.06
C ALA A 129 14.05 15.68 8.34
N GLU A 130 14.13 16.93 8.79
CA GLU A 130 15.38 17.59 9.13
C GLU A 130 16.05 17.01 10.40
N SER A 131 15.25 16.38 11.27
CA SER A 131 15.72 15.85 12.55
C SER A 131 16.59 14.60 12.43
N ASP A 132 16.22 13.65 11.57
CA ASP A 132 16.89 12.35 11.45
C ASP A 132 17.06 11.86 10.00
N GLY A 133 16.49 12.57 9.02
CA GLY A 133 16.49 12.19 7.61
C GLY A 133 15.45 11.14 7.22
N SER A 134 14.59 10.67 8.13
CA SER A 134 13.49 9.74 7.81
C SER A 134 12.60 10.31 6.71
N VAL A 135 12.10 9.45 5.81
CA VAL A 135 11.26 9.87 4.69
C VAL A 135 9.80 9.80 5.09
N TYR A 136 9.05 10.89 4.93
CA TYR A 136 7.59 10.94 5.09
C TYR A 136 6.94 11.07 3.71
N LYS A 137 6.04 10.13 3.41
CA LYS A 137 5.21 10.12 2.21
C LYS A 137 3.80 10.53 2.57
N PHE A 138 3.31 11.58 1.91
CA PHE A 138 1.97 12.12 2.06
C PHE A 138 1.14 11.70 0.85
N PHE A 139 0.33 10.67 1.01
CA PHE A 139 -0.58 10.16 -0.03
C PHE A 139 -1.84 11.02 -0.02
N ARG A 140 -2.04 11.80 -1.09
CA ARG A 140 -3.12 12.77 -1.16
C ARG A 140 -4.42 12.10 -1.63
N PRO A 141 -5.57 12.43 -1.03
CA PRO A 141 -6.84 12.06 -1.60
C PRO A 141 -7.07 12.79 -2.93
N ARG A 142 -7.85 12.16 -3.78
CA ARG A 142 -8.26 12.61 -5.12
C ARG A 142 -9.79 12.62 -5.18
N GLU A 143 -10.35 13.01 -6.33
CA GLU A 143 -11.80 13.04 -6.53
C GLU A 143 -12.47 11.71 -6.12
N GLY A 144 -13.65 11.82 -5.50
CA GLY A 144 -14.44 10.67 -5.06
C GLY A 144 -13.82 9.88 -3.89
N ASP A 145 -13.11 10.54 -2.99
CA ASP A 145 -12.46 9.95 -1.79
C ASP A 145 -11.49 8.82 -2.13
N THR A 146 -10.90 8.87 -3.33
CA THR A 146 -9.91 7.91 -3.78
C THR A 146 -8.51 8.31 -3.32
N ILE A 147 -7.63 7.34 -3.10
CA ILE A 147 -6.26 7.58 -2.62
C ILE A 147 -5.29 6.54 -3.16
N GLY A 148 -4.08 6.98 -3.49
CA GLY A 148 -3.06 6.12 -4.11
C GLY A 148 -3.50 5.56 -5.47
N SER A 149 -2.81 4.52 -5.92
CA SER A 149 -3.23 3.75 -7.10
C SER A 149 -3.29 2.25 -6.83
N ALA A 150 -4.11 1.61 -7.66
CA ALA A 150 -4.27 0.17 -7.70
C ALA A 150 -4.52 -0.27 -9.15
N PHE A 151 -4.38 -1.56 -9.42
CA PHE A 151 -4.87 -2.11 -10.69
C PHE A 151 -6.39 -2.31 -10.68
N GLY A 152 -7.03 -2.01 -11.80
CA GLY A 152 -8.36 -2.50 -12.17
C GLY A 152 -8.22 -3.56 -13.25
N PHE A 153 -9.02 -4.63 -13.17
CA PHE A 153 -9.04 -5.68 -14.17
C PHE A 153 -10.25 -5.53 -15.09
N ARG A 154 -10.03 -5.76 -16.39
CA ARG A 154 -11.08 -5.95 -17.38
C ARG A 154 -10.73 -7.14 -18.27
N ARG A 155 -11.72 -7.69 -18.98
CA ARG A 155 -11.43 -8.67 -20.04
C ARG A 155 -10.67 -8.02 -21.18
N GLY A 156 -9.65 -8.71 -21.66
CA GLY A 156 -8.86 -8.29 -22.81
C GLY A 156 -9.25 -9.05 -24.08
N GLU A 157 -8.89 -8.49 -25.23
CA GLU A 157 -9.06 -9.11 -26.55
C GLU A 157 -7.86 -9.99 -26.92
N GLU A 158 -6.64 -9.52 -26.63
CA GLU A 158 -5.39 -10.25 -26.93
C GLU A 158 -4.92 -11.16 -25.79
N ALA A 159 -5.04 -10.68 -24.56
CA ALA A 159 -4.77 -11.44 -23.35
C ALA A 159 -6.07 -11.61 -22.57
N TRP A 160 -6.13 -12.63 -21.72
CA TRP A 160 -7.35 -12.91 -20.96
C TRP A 160 -7.78 -11.73 -20.08
N PHE A 161 -6.81 -11.10 -19.42
CA PHE A 161 -7.00 -9.89 -18.63
C PHE A 161 -6.21 -8.71 -19.19
N ASN A 162 -6.81 -7.53 -19.10
CA ASN A 162 -6.11 -6.26 -19.16
C ASN A 162 -6.16 -5.63 -17.75
N ALA A 163 -5.00 -5.30 -17.21
CA ALA A 163 -4.86 -4.57 -15.95
C ALA A 163 -4.43 -3.12 -16.23
N GLU A 164 -5.19 -2.18 -15.70
CA GLU A 164 -4.91 -0.76 -15.85
C GLU A 164 -4.83 -0.11 -14.48
N ALA A 165 -3.80 0.71 -14.27
CA ALA A 165 -3.71 1.52 -13.07
C ALA A 165 -4.87 2.54 -13.02
N ARG A 166 -5.52 2.60 -11.87
CA ARG A 166 -6.62 3.50 -11.53
C ARG A 166 -6.39 4.10 -10.15
N LEU A 167 -7.21 5.09 -9.80
CA LEU A 167 -7.24 5.62 -8.44
C LEU A 167 -7.68 4.52 -7.46
N GLY A 168 -7.02 4.47 -6.31
CA GLY A 168 -7.21 3.43 -5.30
C GLY A 168 -8.13 3.84 -4.15
N THR A 169 -8.19 2.98 -3.13
CA THR A 169 -8.87 3.23 -1.84
C THR A 169 -7.87 3.14 -0.68
N TYR A 170 -8.27 3.50 0.55
CA TYR A 170 -7.40 3.34 1.72
C TYR A 170 -6.96 1.89 1.92
N ARG A 171 -7.90 0.95 1.76
CA ARG A 171 -7.60 -0.49 1.79
C ARG A 171 -6.50 -0.84 0.81
N GLN A 172 -6.63 -0.43 -0.45
CA GLN A 172 -5.66 -0.79 -1.48
C GLN A 172 -4.30 -0.14 -1.22
N LEU A 173 -4.26 1.08 -0.69
CA LEU A 173 -3.03 1.72 -0.27
C LEU A 173 -2.37 0.99 0.92
N LEU A 174 -3.14 0.61 1.94
CA LEU A 174 -2.64 -0.17 3.09
C LEU A 174 -2.15 -1.56 2.66
N GLU A 175 -2.88 -2.24 1.77
CA GLU A 175 -2.45 -3.51 1.16
C GLU A 175 -1.15 -3.35 0.37
N LYS A 176 -1.02 -2.28 -0.43
CA LYS A 176 0.21 -1.92 -1.14
C LYS A 176 1.39 -1.78 -0.17
N LEU A 177 1.23 -1.07 0.96
CA LEU A 177 2.30 -0.91 1.95
C LEU A 177 2.69 -2.24 2.61
N LEU A 178 1.71 -3.12 2.90
CA LEU A 178 1.98 -4.48 3.37
C LEU A 178 2.74 -5.31 2.34
N LEU A 179 2.38 -5.22 1.06
CA LEU A 179 3.05 -5.96 -0.03
C LEU A 179 4.49 -5.48 -0.23
N ILE A 180 4.75 -4.16 -0.16
CA ILE A 180 6.12 -3.63 -0.18
C ILE A 180 6.94 -4.22 0.97
N HIS A 181 6.36 -4.29 2.18
CA HIS A 181 7.03 -4.93 3.31
C HIS A 181 7.35 -6.41 3.05
N ALA A 182 6.36 -7.16 2.56
CA ALA A 182 6.47 -8.60 2.30
C ALA A 182 7.53 -8.92 1.23
N LEU A 183 7.72 -8.04 0.24
CA LEU A 183 8.75 -8.15 -0.79
C LEU A 183 10.17 -7.82 -0.30
N GLY A 184 10.37 -7.62 1.01
CA GLY A 184 11.67 -7.14 1.53
C GLY A 184 11.97 -5.69 1.14
N GLY A 185 10.94 -4.92 0.77
CA GLY A 185 11.05 -3.51 0.45
C GLY A 185 11.55 -2.67 1.63
N MET A 186 11.77 -1.39 1.34
CA MET A 186 12.31 -0.46 2.31
C MET A 186 11.31 -0.33 3.44
N ALA A 187 11.77 -0.49 4.67
CA ALA A 187 10.87 -0.53 5.80
C ALA A 187 10.06 0.76 5.90
N CYS A 188 8.75 0.60 6.03
CA CYS A 188 7.77 1.67 6.08
C CYS A 188 6.76 1.36 7.20
N GLU A 189 6.33 2.40 7.90
CA GLU A 189 5.26 2.35 8.90
C GLU A 189 4.23 3.43 8.58
N VAL A 190 2.95 3.13 8.81
CA VAL A 190 1.89 4.14 8.68
C VAL A 190 1.81 4.93 9.97
N VAL A 191 1.86 6.25 9.87
CA VAL A 191 1.94 7.15 11.02
C VAL A 191 0.56 7.67 11.40
N ALA A 192 -0.16 8.22 10.43
CA ALA A 192 -1.45 8.87 10.65
C ALA A 192 -2.27 9.01 9.36
N VAL A 193 -3.52 9.42 9.52
CA VAL A 193 -4.30 10.07 8.47
C VAL A 193 -4.58 11.49 8.92
N THR A 194 -4.51 12.46 8.02
CA THR A 194 -4.84 13.86 8.37
C THR A 194 -6.33 14.12 8.27
N TYR A 195 -6.83 15.21 8.85
CA TYR A 195 -8.25 15.57 8.74
C TYR A 195 -8.70 15.84 7.29
N GLU A 196 -7.77 16.20 6.42
CA GLU A 196 -7.99 16.36 4.98
C GLU A 196 -7.98 15.01 4.23
N GLY A 197 -7.75 13.90 4.91
CA GLY A 197 -7.69 12.57 4.32
C GLY A 197 -6.35 12.20 3.69
N ILE A 198 -5.25 12.81 4.14
CA ILE A 198 -3.91 12.46 3.66
C ILE A 198 -3.37 11.32 4.50
N LEU A 199 -3.09 10.15 3.90
CA LEU A 199 -2.37 9.09 4.60
C LEU A 199 -0.88 9.44 4.66
N VAL A 200 -0.30 9.41 5.87
CA VAL A 200 1.12 9.69 6.10
C VAL A 200 1.83 8.40 6.47
N ALA A 201 2.84 8.05 5.69
CA ALA A 201 3.71 6.91 5.96
C ALA A 201 5.15 7.36 6.12
N LYS A 202 5.84 6.83 7.14
CA LYS A 202 7.27 7.05 7.39
C LYS A 202 8.06 5.86 6.87
N GLN A 203 9.17 6.13 6.21
CA GLN A 203 10.02 5.15 5.54
C GLN A 203 11.49 5.42 5.87
N VAL A 204 12.27 4.35 5.98
CA VAL A 204 13.72 4.45 6.04
C VAL A 204 14.26 5.16 4.78
N LEU A 205 15.25 6.03 4.98
CA LEU A 205 15.94 6.73 3.92
C LEU A 205 16.90 5.79 3.19
N GLY A 206 16.75 5.72 1.87
CA GLY A 206 17.71 5.09 0.96
C GLY A 206 18.12 6.04 -0.15
N ASP A 207 19.17 5.66 -0.88
CA ASP A 207 19.70 6.46 -1.99
C ASP A 207 18.92 6.13 -3.28
N PRO A 208 18.36 7.14 -3.98
CA PRO A 208 17.58 6.91 -5.19
C PRO A 208 18.47 6.37 -6.32
N LEU A 209 17.89 5.56 -7.20
CA LEU A 209 18.54 5.14 -8.43
C LEU A 209 18.40 6.21 -9.54
N PRO A 210 19.38 6.32 -10.45
CA PRO A 210 19.24 7.07 -11.68
C PRO A 210 18.01 6.64 -12.49
N GLN A 211 17.38 7.60 -13.17
CA GLN A 211 16.27 7.30 -14.07
C GLN A 211 16.77 6.48 -15.27
N GLY A 212 16.07 5.37 -15.57
CA GLY A 212 16.36 4.52 -16.72
C GLY A 212 17.23 3.30 -16.42
N ASP A 213 17.68 3.12 -15.17
CA ASP A 213 18.36 1.89 -14.76
C ASP A 213 17.44 0.67 -14.96
N ASP A 214 17.97 -0.37 -15.60
CA ASP A 214 17.25 -1.63 -15.78
C ASP A 214 17.28 -2.43 -14.47
N VAL A 215 16.11 -2.51 -13.82
CA VAL A 215 15.91 -3.25 -12.57
C VAL A 215 15.31 -4.64 -12.78
N SER A 216 15.06 -5.06 -14.03
CA SER A 216 14.39 -6.33 -14.34
C SER A 216 15.13 -7.56 -13.81
N ARG A 217 16.46 -7.47 -13.70
CA ARG A 217 17.36 -8.56 -13.26
C ARG A 217 17.61 -8.60 -11.76
N VAL A 218 17.11 -7.61 -11.02
CA VAL A 218 17.30 -7.48 -9.57
C VAL A 218 15.98 -7.52 -8.80
N LEU A 219 14.90 -7.89 -9.50
CA LEU A 219 13.61 -8.14 -8.88
C LEU A 219 13.69 -9.33 -7.91
N PRO A 220 12.95 -9.30 -6.79
CA PRO A 220 12.86 -10.45 -5.88
C PRO A 220 12.49 -11.75 -6.61
N THR A 221 13.10 -12.86 -6.23
CA THR A 221 12.89 -14.19 -6.85
C THR A 221 11.46 -14.68 -6.75
N ASP A 222 10.72 -14.20 -5.75
CA ASP A 222 9.33 -14.59 -5.49
C ASP A 222 8.35 -13.89 -6.44
N LEU A 223 8.83 -12.96 -7.27
CA LEU A 223 8.05 -12.29 -8.30
C LEU A 223 8.04 -13.11 -9.59
N ILE A 224 6.90 -13.73 -9.85
CA ILE A 224 6.69 -14.65 -10.96
C ILE A 224 6.32 -13.86 -12.22
N GLU A 225 6.99 -14.15 -13.34
CA GLU A 225 6.61 -13.56 -14.63
C GLU A 225 5.24 -14.07 -15.09
N ILE A 226 4.37 -13.15 -15.51
CA ILE A 226 3.03 -13.49 -15.95
C ILE A 226 3.06 -13.72 -17.47
N PRO A 227 2.59 -14.89 -17.95
CA PRO A 227 2.48 -15.16 -19.38
C PRO A 227 1.68 -14.07 -20.10
N SER A 228 2.24 -13.59 -21.21
CA SER A 228 1.66 -12.51 -22.04
C SER A 228 0.23 -12.78 -22.52
N ARG A 229 -0.15 -14.05 -22.69
CA ARG A 229 -1.51 -14.49 -23.04
C ARG A 229 -2.51 -14.39 -21.88
N PHE A 230 -2.04 -14.32 -20.64
CA PHE A 230 -2.90 -14.20 -19.45
C PHE A 230 -3.16 -12.76 -19.09
N LEU A 231 -2.15 -11.89 -19.22
CA LEU A 231 -2.25 -10.50 -18.80
C LEU A 231 -1.51 -9.53 -19.74
N ARG A 232 -2.19 -8.43 -20.07
CA ARG A 232 -1.56 -7.15 -20.43
C ARG A 232 -1.70 -6.18 -19.27
N ALA A 233 -0.66 -5.44 -18.95
CA ALA A 233 -0.70 -4.38 -17.94
C ALA A 233 -0.10 -3.08 -18.49
N ASN A 234 -0.66 -1.93 -18.10
CA ASN A 234 -0.16 -0.60 -18.51
C ASN A 234 0.91 -0.03 -17.56
N ARG A 235 1.63 -0.89 -16.86
CA ARG A 235 2.69 -0.54 -15.90
C ARG A 235 3.87 -1.47 -16.05
N ASP A 236 5.04 -0.97 -15.67
CA ASP A 236 6.32 -1.65 -15.87
C ASP A 236 6.42 -2.93 -15.03
N HIS A 237 7.02 -3.96 -15.62
CA HIS A 237 7.33 -5.23 -14.96
C HIS A 237 6.16 -5.82 -14.15
N PRO A 238 5.02 -6.14 -14.78
CA PRO A 238 3.95 -6.84 -14.09
C PRO A 238 4.44 -8.24 -13.65
N ARG A 239 4.17 -8.58 -12.40
CA ARG A 239 4.58 -9.83 -11.75
C ARG A 239 3.43 -10.37 -10.90
N LEU A 240 3.35 -11.69 -10.81
CA LEU A 240 2.51 -12.37 -9.85
C LEU A 240 3.30 -12.53 -8.54
N PHE A 241 2.65 -12.25 -7.42
CA PHE A 241 3.24 -12.42 -6.09
C PHE A 241 2.25 -13.11 -5.16
N TRP A 242 2.73 -14.05 -4.35
CA TRP A 242 1.91 -14.74 -3.36
C TRP A 242 2.17 -14.15 -1.97
N GLN A 243 1.11 -13.64 -1.34
CA GLN A 243 1.18 -13.15 0.03
C GLN A 243 -0.03 -13.63 0.83
N GLY A 244 0.23 -14.23 2.00
CA GLY A 244 -0.84 -14.76 2.87
C GLY A 244 -1.73 -15.79 2.18
N GLY A 245 -1.17 -16.61 1.27
CA GLY A 245 -1.92 -17.59 0.49
C GLY A 245 -2.81 -17.01 -0.62
N ARG A 246 -2.73 -15.70 -0.87
CA ARG A 246 -3.47 -15.00 -1.92
C ARG A 246 -2.53 -14.55 -3.04
N ALA A 247 -3.01 -14.63 -4.27
CA ALA A 247 -2.30 -14.16 -5.46
C ALA A 247 -2.54 -12.65 -5.66
N TRP A 248 -1.48 -11.95 -6.02
CA TRP A 248 -1.48 -10.51 -6.29
C TRP A 248 -0.82 -10.24 -7.63
N LEU A 249 -1.41 -9.33 -8.39
CA LEU A 249 -0.68 -8.61 -9.43
C LEU A 249 0.07 -7.47 -8.75
N VAL A 250 1.38 -7.41 -8.95
CA VAL A 250 2.22 -6.26 -8.60
C VAL A 250 2.91 -5.75 -9.86
N GLY A 251 3.18 -4.45 -9.92
CA GLY A 251 3.84 -3.83 -11.05
C GLY A 251 4.31 -2.42 -10.74
N ASP A 252 4.69 -1.69 -11.78
CA ASP A 252 5.36 -0.39 -11.68
C ASP A 252 6.74 -0.50 -11.01
N LEU A 253 7.43 -1.63 -11.23
CA LEU A 253 8.73 -1.92 -10.61
C LEU A 253 9.87 -1.36 -11.45
N HIS A 254 9.89 -0.05 -11.68
CA HIS A 254 10.95 0.66 -12.41
C HIS A 254 11.96 1.33 -11.45
N ALA A 255 13.14 1.72 -11.94
CA ALA A 255 14.25 2.25 -11.11
C ALA A 255 13.87 3.32 -10.07
N ARG A 256 12.95 4.23 -10.40
CA ARG A 256 12.49 5.29 -9.47
C ARG A 256 11.73 4.77 -8.25
N ASN A 257 11.23 3.54 -8.31
CA ASN A 257 10.50 2.88 -7.24
C ASN A 257 11.41 1.94 -6.44
N PHE A 258 12.72 2.06 -6.61
CA PHE A 258 13.75 1.42 -5.81
C PHE A 258 14.67 2.46 -5.17
N VAL A 259 15.19 2.12 -4.00
CA VAL A 259 16.31 2.82 -3.37
C VAL A 259 17.37 1.83 -2.93
N ARG A 260 18.60 2.29 -2.81
CA ARG A 260 19.69 1.55 -2.20
C ARG A 260 19.71 1.77 -0.70
N GLY A 261 19.64 0.69 0.07
CA GLY A 261 19.78 0.71 1.53
C GLY A 261 21.23 0.90 1.98
N ILE A 262 21.43 1.16 3.27
CA ILE A 262 22.77 1.25 3.87
C ILE A 262 23.52 -0.09 3.86
N ASP A 263 22.78 -1.19 3.73
CA ASP A 263 23.31 -2.54 3.50
C ASP A 263 23.78 -2.77 2.05
N GLY A 264 23.59 -1.78 1.17
CA GLY A 264 23.90 -1.86 -0.27
C GLY A 264 22.83 -2.57 -1.09
N GLY A 265 21.80 -3.14 -0.45
CA GLY A 265 20.68 -3.84 -1.07
C GLY A 265 19.76 -2.88 -1.84
N LEU A 266 19.07 -3.41 -2.86
CA LEU A 266 18.02 -2.67 -3.56
C LEU A 266 16.66 -3.03 -2.97
N HIS A 267 15.90 -2.00 -2.61
CA HIS A 267 14.62 -2.17 -1.95
C HIS A 267 13.53 -1.42 -2.68
N VAL A 268 12.41 -2.10 -2.92
CA VAL A 268 11.18 -1.49 -3.42
C VAL A 268 10.69 -0.45 -2.41
N ILE A 269 10.35 0.74 -2.88
CA ILE A 269 9.73 1.79 -2.07
C ILE A 269 8.30 2.11 -2.50
N ASP A 270 7.93 1.68 -3.70
CA ASP A 270 6.62 1.95 -4.28
C ASP A 270 6.27 0.89 -5.32
N LEU A 271 4.97 0.64 -5.52
CA LEU A 271 4.44 -0.29 -6.51
C LEU A 271 2.96 0.00 -6.76
N VAL A 272 2.40 -0.60 -7.81
CA VAL A 272 0.95 -0.71 -8.02
C VAL A 272 0.55 -2.17 -7.80
N ALA A 273 -0.54 -2.40 -7.06
CA ALA A 273 -1.02 -3.75 -6.80
C ALA A 273 -2.53 -3.88 -6.93
N ALA A 274 -2.98 -5.12 -7.16
CA ALA A 274 -4.34 -5.54 -6.89
C ALA A 274 -4.37 -7.05 -6.67
N ARG A 275 -5.37 -7.53 -5.91
CA ARG A 275 -5.64 -8.96 -5.78
C ARG A 275 -5.89 -9.55 -7.16
N TRP A 276 -5.33 -10.72 -7.42
CA TRP A 276 -5.65 -11.47 -8.62
C TRP A 276 -7.14 -11.82 -8.63
N PRO A 277 -7.86 -11.66 -9.75
CA PRO A 277 -9.30 -11.92 -9.81
C PRO A 277 -9.63 -13.39 -9.53
N GLU A 278 -10.55 -13.63 -8.59
CA GLU A 278 -10.99 -14.98 -8.18
C GLU A 278 -11.77 -15.73 -9.28
N GLU A 279 -12.32 -15.01 -10.27
CA GLU A 279 -13.14 -15.55 -11.36
C GLU A 279 -12.40 -15.69 -12.69
N ALA A 280 -11.16 -16.16 -12.67
CA ALA A 280 -10.50 -16.54 -13.91
C ALA A 280 -11.11 -17.85 -14.42
N GLY A 281 -12.30 -17.80 -15.04
CA GLY A 281 -12.99 -18.91 -15.72
C GLY A 281 -12.22 -19.51 -16.92
N ASN A 282 -10.90 -19.40 -16.90
CA ASN A 282 -9.94 -20.01 -17.78
C ASN A 282 -9.21 -21.12 -17.02
N PRO A 283 -9.52 -22.39 -17.29
CA PRO A 283 -8.86 -23.53 -16.64
C PRO A 283 -7.34 -23.51 -16.77
N LEU A 284 -6.79 -22.94 -17.84
CA LEU A 284 -5.34 -22.84 -18.04
C LEU A 284 -4.69 -21.83 -17.09
N ILE A 285 -5.38 -20.72 -16.78
CA ILE A 285 -4.88 -19.76 -15.79
C ILE A 285 -4.95 -20.37 -14.39
N ALA A 286 -6.05 -21.06 -14.07
CA ALA A 286 -6.21 -21.73 -12.78
C ALA A 286 -5.12 -22.79 -12.55
N ASP A 287 -4.90 -23.69 -13.53
CA ASP A 287 -3.83 -24.69 -13.46
C ASP A 287 -2.45 -24.05 -13.33
N TRP A 288 -2.17 -23.00 -14.11
CA TRP A 288 -0.89 -22.29 -14.00
C TRP A 288 -0.69 -21.67 -12.62
N LEU A 289 -1.70 -21.00 -12.05
CA LEU A 289 -1.65 -20.42 -10.70
C LEU A 289 -1.35 -21.48 -9.64
N GLU A 290 -2.00 -22.65 -9.70
CA GLU A 290 -1.74 -23.75 -8.77
C GLU A 290 -0.30 -24.25 -8.84
N ARG A 291 0.26 -24.36 -10.06
CA ARG A 291 1.64 -24.78 -10.27
C ARG A 291 2.63 -23.74 -9.77
N VAL A 292 2.48 -22.47 -10.17
CA VAL A 292 3.41 -21.41 -9.75
C VAL A 292 3.31 -21.03 -8.27
N ARG A 293 2.22 -21.41 -7.60
CA ARG A 293 2.11 -21.32 -6.14
C ARG A 293 3.08 -22.27 -5.43
N SER A 294 3.33 -23.44 -6.01
CA SER A 294 4.20 -24.48 -5.43
C SER A 294 5.64 -24.35 -5.93
N ASP A 295 5.81 -23.94 -7.18
CA ASP A 295 7.10 -23.71 -7.83
C ASP A 295 7.03 -22.43 -8.69
N PRO A 296 7.58 -21.30 -8.22
CA PRO A 296 7.63 -20.04 -8.97
C PRO A 296 8.24 -20.12 -10.38
N HIS A 297 8.99 -21.19 -10.68
CA HIS A 297 9.63 -21.43 -11.96
C HIS A 297 8.85 -22.41 -12.87
N ALA A 298 7.67 -22.87 -12.45
CA ALA A 298 6.84 -23.77 -13.23
C ALA A 298 6.52 -23.17 -14.61
N SER A 299 6.68 -23.99 -15.65
CA SER A 299 6.47 -23.60 -17.05
C SER A 299 4.99 -23.34 -17.36
N LEU A 300 4.68 -22.73 -18.52
CA LEU A 300 3.31 -22.37 -18.89
C LEU A 300 2.36 -23.58 -19.05
N LEU A 301 2.88 -24.72 -19.50
CA LEU A 301 2.12 -25.95 -19.72
C LEU A 301 2.65 -27.04 -18.78
N ARG A 302 1.83 -28.05 -18.47
CA ARG A 302 2.34 -29.23 -17.78
C ARG A 302 3.41 -29.90 -18.63
N GLU A 303 4.41 -30.48 -17.99
CA GLU A 303 5.29 -31.44 -18.67
C GLU A 303 4.41 -32.59 -19.19
N GLY A 304 4.52 -32.87 -20.49
CA GLY A 304 3.87 -34.02 -21.08
C GLY A 304 4.55 -35.28 -20.56
N ASN A 305 3.76 -36.31 -20.25
CA ASN A 305 4.35 -37.66 -20.15
C ASN A 305 4.77 -38.04 -21.56
N ASP A 306 6.08 -38.10 -21.82
CA ASP A 306 6.64 -38.56 -23.09
C ASP A 306 6.28 -40.04 -23.40
N ASP A 307 5.62 -40.73 -22.47
CA ASP A 307 5.08 -42.09 -22.62
C ASP A 307 3.79 -42.19 -23.47
N GLU A 308 3.25 -41.07 -23.98
CA GLU A 308 2.08 -41.03 -24.88
C GLU A 308 2.41 -40.56 -26.32
N LEU A 309 3.63 -40.83 -26.82
CA LEU A 309 4.02 -40.62 -28.22
C LEU A 309 4.25 -41.94 -28.99
#